data_AF-A0AB38XQW7-F1
#
_entry.id   AF-A0AB38XQW7-F1
#
_cell.length_a   1.000
_cell.length_b   1.000
_cell.length_c   1.000
_cell.angle_alpha   90.00
_cell.angle_beta   90.00
_cell.angle_gamma   90.00
#
_symmetry.space_group_name_H-M   'P 1'
#
loop_
_entity.id
_entity.type
_entity.pdbx_description
1 polymer ?
#
loop_
_entity_poly.entity_id
_entity_poly.type
_entity_poly.pdbx_seq_one_letter_code
_entity_poly.pdbx_strand_id
1 'polypeptide(L)'
;MGRASKAASQESAQCARWSKDALAFTLTMKPDLVILTSSFKPKDSNNEEIVQPGVQEAIRRYLQGGSAVLALRDAPRFSTDPNVNIERAQEMAFKATGIHPTPAPSKAYIAFLKKQREPVSYLDPSPWICPSGACPMIIGNIYVYLDQNHLKAQYAKSMGPLFACEAPKLALPK
;
A
#
# COMPACT_ATOMS: atom_id res chain seq x y z
N MET A 1 -29.58 -14.30 5.94
CA MET A 1 -28.13 -14.50 5.67
C MET A 1 -27.70 -14.37 4.19
N GLY A 2 -28.60 -14.33 3.19
CA GLY A 2 -28.18 -14.34 1.76
C GLY A 2 -27.92 -13.00 1.05
N ARG A 3 -28.28 -11.84 1.62
CA ARG A 3 -28.06 -10.52 0.96
C ARG A 3 -26.62 -10.02 1.08
N ALA A 4 -25.96 -10.26 2.22
CA ALA A 4 -24.60 -9.80 2.47
C ALA A 4 -23.56 -10.52 1.60
N SER A 5 -23.69 -11.84 1.38
CA SER A 5 -22.74 -12.59 0.53
C SER A 5 -22.90 -12.24 -0.96
N LYS A 6 -24.13 -11.92 -1.41
CA LYS A 6 -24.39 -11.49 -2.79
C LYS A 6 -23.89 -10.07 -3.08
N ALA A 7 -23.96 -9.18 -2.09
CA ALA A 7 -23.37 -7.83 -2.20
C ALA A 7 -21.84 -7.88 -2.23
N ALA A 8 -21.22 -8.67 -1.34
CA ALA A 8 -19.76 -8.87 -1.33
C ALA A 8 -19.23 -9.53 -2.62
N SER A 9 -20.00 -10.45 -3.23
CA SER A 9 -19.62 -11.05 -4.51
C SER A 9 -19.80 -10.09 -5.70
N GLN A 10 -20.81 -9.22 -5.65
CA GLN A 10 -21.01 -8.16 -6.66
C GLN A 10 -19.94 -7.08 -6.58
N GLU A 11 -19.56 -6.66 -5.38
CA GLU A 11 -18.45 -5.73 -5.11
C GLU A 11 -17.12 -6.32 -5.59
N SER A 12 -16.85 -7.59 -5.27
CA SER A 12 -15.66 -8.30 -5.76
C SER A 12 -15.63 -8.37 -7.29
N ALA A 13 -16.76 -8.62 -7.94
CA ALA A 13 -16.85 -8.66 -9.40
C ALA A 13 -16.68 -7.27 -10.03
N GLN A 14 -17.15 -6.21 -9.38
CA GLN A 14 -16.94 -4.83 -9.83
C GLN A 14 -15.47 -4.42 -9.69
N CYS A 15 -14.82 -4.74 -8.57
CA CYS A 15 -13.38 -4.53 -8.39
C CYS A 15 -12.57 -5.26 -9.45
N ALA A 16 -12.90 -6.52 -9.74
CA ALA A 16 -12.19 -7.29 -10.77
C ALA A 16 -12.35 -6.68 -12.16
N ARG A 17 -13.54 -6.21 -12.53
CA ARG A 17 -13.78 -5.49 -13.80
C ARG A 17 -13.00 -4.19 -13.85
N TRP A 18 -13.10 -3.37 -12.80
CA TRP A 18 -12.40 -2.09 -12.73
C TRP A 18 -10.87 -2.27 -12.84
N SER A 19 -10.29 -3.25 -12.14
CA SER A 19 -8.85 -3.53 -12.23
C SER A 19 -8.43 -3.95 -13.64
N LYS A 20 -9.26 -4.72 -14.34
CA LYS A 20 -9.01 -5.11 -15.74
C LYS A 20 -9.04 -3.89 -16.66
N ASP A 21 -10.06 -3.04 -16.51
CA ASP A 21 -10.24 -1.86 -17.33
C ASP A 21 -9.15 -0.81 -17.06
N ALA A 22 -8.75 -0.61 -15.80
CA ALA A 22 -7.66 0.27 -15.40
C ALA A 22 -6.32 -0.18 -15.98
N LEU A 23 -6.04 -1.49 -15.98
CA LEU A 23 -4.84 -2.04 -16.62
C LEU A 23 -4.85 -1.79 -18.12
N ALA A 24 -5.97 -2.10 -18.79
CA ALA A 24 -6.11 -1.89 -20.24
C ALA A 24 -5.93 -0.43 -20.61
N PHE A 25 -6.61 0.48 -19.90
CA PHE A 25 -6.47 1.92 -20.08
C PHE A 25 -5.02 2.39 -19.89
N THR A 26 -4.36 1.97 -18.81
CA THR A 26 -2.98 2.36 -18.53
C THR A 26 -2.02 1.93 -19.64
N LEU A 27 -2.20 0.73 -20.21
CA LEU A 27 -1.40 0.28 -21.36
C LEU A 27 -1.62 1.13 -22.62
N THR A 28 -2.82 1.69 -22.83
CA THR A 28 -3.06 2.60 -23.97
C THR A 28 -2.35 3.94 -23.82
N MET A 29 -2.13 4.39 -22.57
CA MET A 29 -1.44 5.64 -22.27
C MET A 29 0.07 5.56 -22.46
N LYS A 30 0.65 4.35 -22.50
CA LYS A 30 2.10 4.10 -22.61
C LYS A 30 2.95 4.96 -21.66
N PRO A 31 2.68 4.92 -20.33
CA PRO A 31 3.42 5.74 -19.39
C PRO A 31 4.88 5.29 -19.26
N ASP A 32 5.78 6.22 -18.99
CA ASP A 32 7.18 5.90 -18.66
C ASP A 32 7.29 5.12 -17.34
N LEU A 33 6.40 5.42 -16.38
CA LEU A 33 6.36 4.82 -15.06
C LEU A 33 4.93 4.51 -14.61
N VAL A 34 4.71 3.29 -14.15
CA VAL A 34 3.51 2.89 -13.42
C VAL A 34 3.84 2.70 -11.94
N ILE A 35 3.11 3.41 -11.08
CA ILE A 35 3.16 3.22 -9.63
C ILE A 35 1.89 2.47 -9.23
N LEU A 36 2.05 1.34 -8.53
CA LEU A 36 0.92 0.56 -8.04
C LEU A 36 1.18 0.04 -6.63
N THR A 37 0.12 -0.05 -5.83
CA THR A 37 0.17 -0.75 -4.56
C THR A 37 0.41 -2.25 -4.80
N SER A 38 1.25 -2.87 -3.99
CA SER A 38 1.75 -4.23 -4.23
C SER A 38 1.54 -5.20 -3.07
N SER A 39 1.27 -4.67 -1.88
CA SER A 39 0.85 -5.43 -0.72
C SER A 39 -0.47 -4.89 -0.19
N PHE A 40 -1.10 -5.65 0.70
CA PHE A 40 -2.21 -5.17 1.52
C PHE A 40 -2.43 -6.14 2.69
N LYS A 41 -3.22 -5.71 3.68
CA LYS A 41 -3.71 -6.56 4.77
C LYS A 41 -5.21 -6.82 4.58
N PRO A 42 -5.63 -8.04 4.19
CA PRO A 42 -7.04 -8.41 4.11
C PRO A 42 -7.75 -8.25 5.45
N LYS A 43 -9.04 -7.90 5.44
CA LYS A 43 -9.82 -7.82 6.68
C LYS A 43 -9.77 -9.12 7.48
N ASP A 44 -9.95 -10.23 6.77
CA ASP A 44 -9.98 -11.59 7.33
C ASP A 44 -8.60 -12.27 7.36
N SER A 45 -7.50 -11.52 7.21
CA SER A 45 -6.17 -12.05 7.51
C SER A 45 -5.92 -12.03 9.02
N ASN A 46 -5.15 -13.00 9.51
CA ASN A 46 -4.59 -13.04 10.87
C ASN A 46 -3.53 -11.94 11.08
N ASN A 47 -3.87 -10.69 10.75
CA ASN A 47 -2.99 -9.53 10.76
C ASN A 47 -1.78 -9.62 9.82
N GLU A 48 -1.80 -10.58 8.91
CA GLU A 48 -0.74 -10.76 7.93
C GLU A 48 -0.95 -9.87 6.70
N GLU A 49 0.14 -9.20 6.32
CA GLU A 49 0.30 -8.60 4.99
C GLU A 49 0.57 -9.69 3.96
N ILE A 50 -0.14 -9.59 2.85
CA ILE A 50 0.05 -10.43 1.69
C ILE A 50 0.33 -9.57 0.46
N VAL A 51 0.81 -10.22 -0.58
CA VAL A 51 0.90 -9.64 -1.92
C VAL A 51 -0.51 -9.46 -2.47
N GLN A 52 -0.79 -8.31 -3.09
CA GLN A 52 -2.09 -8.06 -3.69
C GLN A 52 -2.37 -9.04 -4.85
N PRO A 53 -3.52 -9.75 -4.85
CA PRO A 53 -3.88 -10.65 -5.94
C PRO A 53 -3.81 -9.96 -7.30
N GLY A 54 -3.18 -10.63 -8.27
CA GLY A 54 -3.04 -10.11 -9.63
C GLY A 54 -1.93 -9.06 -9.82
N VAL A 55 -1.28 -8.56 -8.76
CA VAL A 55 -0.22 -7.55 -8.91
C VAL A 55 0.94 -8.06 -9.76
N GLN A 56 1.33 -9.33 -9.63
CA GLN A 56 2.42 -9.90 -10.40
C GLN A 56 2.10 -9.95 -11.90
N GLU A 57 0.85 -10.25 -12.26
CA GLU A 57 0.41 -10.20 -13.65
C GLU A 57 0.41 -8.76 -14.16
N ALA A 58 -0.14 -7.81 -13.40
CA ALA A 58 -0.15 -6.41 -13.77
C ALA A 58 1.28 -5.87 -14.02
N ILE A 59 2.21 -6.17 -13.10
CA ILE A 59 3.64 -5.86 -13.22
C ILE A 59 4.19 -6.37 -14.57
N ARG A 60 4.02 -7.67 -14.86
CA ARG A 60 4.53 -8.26 -16.12
C ARG A 60 3.95 -7.56 -17.34
N ARG A 61 2.66 -7.24 -17.32
CA ARG A 61 1.96 -6.59 -18.43
C ARG A 61 2.45 -5.16 -18.67
N TYR A 62 2.72 -4.39 -17.61
CA TYR A 62 3.27 -3.04 -17.74
C TYR A 62 4.71 -3.06 -18.26
N LEU A 63 5.55 -3.97 -17.76
CA LEU A 63 6.92 -4.13 -18.25
C LEU A 63 6.96 -4.55 -19.73
N GLN A 64 6.12 -5.50 -20.14
CA GLN A 64 5.99 -5.89 -21.55
C GLN A 64 5.45 -4.74 -22.42
N GLY A 65 4.66 -3.84 -21.84
CA GLY A 65 4.20 -2.61 -22.49
C GLY A 65 5.26 -1.52 -22.62
N GLY A 66 6.45 -1.72 -22.05
CA GLY A 66 7.57 -0.77 -22.08
C GLY A 66 7.62 0.21 -20.91
N SER A 67 6.70 0.12 -19.95
CA SER A 67 6.69 0.98 -18.76
C SER A 67 7.65 0.46 -17.70
N ALA A 68 8.35 1.36 -17.01
CA ALA A 68 8.93 1.03 -15.72
C ALA A 68 7.84 0.81 -14.67
N VAL A 69 8.14 0.03 -13.63
CA VAL A 69 7.18 -0.27 -12.56
C VAL A 69 7.78 -0.03 -11.18
N LEU A 70 7.10 0.81 -10.39
CA LEU A 70 7.36 1.02 -8.96
C LEU A 70 6.23 0.40 -8.14
N ALA A 71 6.54 -0.72 -7.51
CA ALA A 71 5.64 -1.41 -6.59
C ALA A 71 5.73 -0.76 -5.19
N LEU A 72 4.65 -0.09 -4.80
CA LEU A 72 4.48 0.60 -3.54
C LEU A 72 3.93 -0.37 -2.48
N ARG A 73 4.55 -0.46 -1.31
CA ARG A 73 3.98 -1.20 -0.17
C ARG A 73 2.84 -0.40 0.47
N ASP A 74 1.78 -1.08 0.90
CA ASP A 74 0.64 -0.44 1.56
C ASP A 74 1.00 0.14 2.93
N ALA A 75 0.20 1.10 3.40
CA ALA A 75 0.41 1.75 4.70
C ALA A 75 0.04 0.80 5.87
N PRO A 76 0.72 0.93 7.03
CA PRO A 76 0.31 0.27 8.27
C PRO A 76 -1.11 0.67 8.69
N ARG A 77 -1.87 -0.28 9.24
CA ARG A 77 -3.27 -0.08 9.66
C ARG A 77 -3.42 -0.29 11.16
N PHE A 78 -4.29 0.47 11.81
CA PHE A 78 -4.68 0.25 13.19
C PHE A 78 -5.77 -0.82 13.29
N SER A 79 -5.78 -1.54 14.41
CA SER A 79 -6.88 -2.46 14.75
C SER A 79 -8.18 -1.74 15.12
N THR A 80 -8.10 -0.44 15.42
CA THR A 80 -9.22 0.43 15.78
C THR A 80 -9.07 1.79 15.12
N ASP A 81 -10.17 2.43 14.75
CA ASP A 81 -10.14 3.80 14.23
C ASP A 81 -9.52 4.76 15.25
N PRO A 82 -8.36 5.37 14.93
CA PRO A 82 -7.66 6.23 15.85
C PRO A 82 -8.38 7.56 16.12
N ASN A 83 -9.38 7.94 15.31
CA ASN A 83 -10.18 9.14 15.54
C ASN A 83 -11.22 8.98 16.66
N VAL A 84 -11.54 7.74 17.04
CA VAL A 84 -12.48 7.48 18.14
C VAL A 84 -11.87 7.82 19.50
N ASN A 85 -10.57 7.57 19.67
CA ASN A 85 -9.82 7.95 20.86
C ASN A 85 -8.34 8.15 20.53
N ILE A 86 -7.96 9.40 20.31
CA ILE A 86 -6.62 9.73 19.85
C ILE A 86 -5.53 9.48 20.91
N GLU A 87 -5.84 9.65 22.19
CA GLU A 87 -4.89 9.39 23.27
C GLU A 87 -4.53 7.90 23.32
N ARG A 88 -5.54 7.03 23.25
CA ARG A 88 -5.35 5.59 23.15
C ARG A 88 -4.61 5.18 21.89
N ALA A 89 -4.95 5.79 20.75
CA ALA A 89 -4.27 5.52 19.48
C ALA A 89 -2.79 5.93 19.54
N GLN A 90 -2.48 7.06 20.19
CA GLN A 90 -1.12 7.54 20.40
C GLN A 90 -0.33 6.59 21.31
N GLU A 91 -0.96 6.07 22.37
CA GLU A 91 -0.33 5.06 23.24
C GLU A 91 -0.01 3.76 22.47
N MET A 92 -0.97 3.26 21.69
CA MET A 92 -0.80 2.10 20.81
C MET A 92 0.33 2.33 19.78
N ALA A 93 0.36 3.51 19.18
CA ALA A 93 1.35 3.93 18.21
C ALA A 93 2.78 3.89 18.76
N PHE A 94 2.99 4.43 19.96
CA PHE A 94 4.32 4.45 20.60
C PHE A 94 4.75 3.07 21.09
N LYS A 95 3.81 2.23 21.52
CA LYS A 95 4.08 0.85 21.93
C LYS A 95 4.15 -0.13 20.76
N ALA A 96 3.89 0.34 19.53
CA ALA A 96 3.71 -0.48 18.33
C ALA A 96 2.69 -1.63 18.53
N THR A 97 1.69 -1.44 19.38
CA THR A 97 0.67 -2.44 19.68
C THR A 97 -0.58 -2.21 18.82
N GLY A 98 -1.12 -3.28 18.24
CA GLY A 98 -2.35 -3.20 17.43
C GLY A 98 -2.20 -2.48 16.09
N ILE A 99 -0.98 -2.43 15.54
CA ILE A 99 -0.70 -1.93 14.19
C ILE A 99 -0.35 -3.12 13.29
N HIS A 100 -1.18 -3.34 12.26
CA HIS A 100 -1.13 -4.49 11.37
C HIS A 100 -1.45 -4.10 9.91
N PRO A 101 -0.60 -4.46 8.93
CA PRO A 101 0.64 -5.18 9.13
C PRO A 101 1.64 -4.31 9.88
N THR A 102 2.64 -4.95 10.49
CA THR A 102 3.65 -4.19 11.23
C THR A 102 4.42 -3.27 10.28
N PRO A 103 5.10 -2.23 10.80
CA PRO A 103 5.95 -1.37 9.98
C PRO A 103 7.04 -2.15 9.23
N ALA A 104 7.45 -3.31 9.74
CA ALA A 104 8.33 -4.23 9.03
C ALA A 104 7.54 -5.07 8.00
N PRO A 105 8.07 -5.30 6.78
CA PRO A 105 7.39 -6.13 5.79
C PRO A 105 7.21 -7.58 6.23
N SER A 106 6.09 -8.21 5.83
CA SER A 106 5.84 -9.61 6.15
C SER A 106 6.84 -10.54 5.46
N LYS A 107 7.07 -11.73 6.03
CA LYS A 107 7.89 -12.78 5.39
C LYS A 107 7.37 -13.13 4.00
N ALA A 108 6.04 -13.15 3.82
CA ALA A 108 5.41 -13.44 2.54
C ALA A 108 5.72 -12.36 1.51
N TYR A 109 5.65 -11.07 1.89
CA TYR A 109 6.00 -9.97 1.00
C TYR A 109 7.49 -9.98 0.66
N ILE A 110 8.39 -10.15 1.65
CA ILE A 110 9.84 -10.28 1.42
C ILE A 110 10.14 -11.45 0.46
N ALA A 111 9.49 -12.61 0.65
CA ALA A 111 9.67 -13.75 -0.23
C ALA A 111 9.18 -13.47 -1.65
N PHE A 112 8.09 -12.71 -1.80
CA PHE A 112 7.63 -12.22 -3.10
C PHE A 112 8.66 -11.33 -3.77
N LEU A 113 9.21 -10.33 -3.07
CA LEU A 113 10.26 -9.44 -3.57
C LEU A 113 11.47 -10.23 -4.08
N LYS A 114 11.95 -11.19 -3.28
CA LYS A 114 13.12 -12.03 -3.63
C LYS A 114 12.89 -12.95 -4.83
N LYS A 115 11.63 -13.34 -5.08
CA LYS A 115 11.27 -14.24 -6.19
C LYS A 115 11.01 -13.49 -7.50
N GLN A 116 10.97 -12.16 -7.49
CA GLN A 116 10.77 -11.41 -8.72
C GLN A 116 12.01 -11.48 -9.60
N ARG A 117 11.78 -11.99 -10.81
CA ARG A 117 12.78 -12.03 -11.89
C ARG A 117 12.69 -10.81 -12.79
N GLU A 118 11.62 -10.05 -12.64
CA GLU A 118 11.33 -8.85 -13.40
C GLU A 118 12.09 -7.66 -12.79
N PRO A 119 12.55 -6.69 -13.60
CA PRO A 119 13.25 -5.48 -13.13
C PRO A 119 12.28 -4.47 -12.51
N VAL A 120 11.67 -4.85 -11.39
CA VAL A 120 10.68 -4.05 -10.66
C VAL A 120 11.35 -3.38 -9.47
N SER A 121 11.02 -2.13 -9.27
CA SER A 121 11.50 -1.37 -8.14
C SER A 121 10.46 -1.33 -7.03
N TYR A 122 10.91 -1.28 -5.79
CA TYR A 122 10.05 -1.35 -4.62
C TYR A 122 10.25 -0.15 -3.72
N LEU A 123 9.15 0.45 -3.28
CA LEU A 123 9.16 1.53 -2.32
C LEU A 123 8.33 1.13 -1.11
N ASP A 124 8.97 1.15 0.07
CA ASP A 124 8.29 1.01 1.35
C ASP A 124 8.20 2.38 2.02
N PRO A 125 7.00 3.00 2.11
CA PRO A 125 6.83 4.28 2.77
C PRO A 125 6.73 4.15 4.30
N SER A 126 6.74 2.93 4.85
CA SER A 126 6.60 2.69 6.29
C SER A 126 7.63 3.42 7.16
N PRO A 127 8.90 3.63 6.76
CA PRO A 127 9.83 4.44 7.55
C PRO A 127 9.42 5.91 7.65
N TRP A 128 8.64 6.42 6.69
CA TRP A 128 8.12 7.78 6.71
C TRP A 128 6.84 7.88 7.53
N ILE A 129 6.03 6.82 7.52
CA ILE A 129 4.75 6.76 8.26
C ILE A 129 4.99 6.39 9.73
N CYS A 130 5.94 5.48 9.96
CA CYS A 130 6.26 4.89 11.24
C CYS A 130 7.76 5.02 11.57
N PRO A 131 8.24 6.25 11.83
CA PRO A 131 9.65 6.48 12.15
C PRO A 131 10.08 5.67 13.38
N SER A 132 11.23 5.02 13.29
CA SER A 132 11.78 4.14 14.34
C SER A 132 10.83 3.00 14.76
N GLY A 133 9.89 2.62 13.89
CA GLY A 133 8.93 1.54 14.13
C GLY A 133 7.72 1.94 14.98
N ALA A 134 7.63 3.18 15.44
CA ALA A 134 6.42 3.74 16.06
C ALA A 134 5.58 4.44 15.00
N CYS A 135 4.26 4.29 15.02
CA CYS A 135 3.34 4.85 14.03
C CYS A 135 2.50 5.99 14.62
N PRO A 136 3.10 7.12 15.02
CA PRO A 136 2.43 8.18 15.77
C PRO A 136 1.24 8.77 15.00
N MET A 137 0.25 9.27 15.74
CA MET A 137 -0.92 9.93 15.13
C MET A 137 -0.59 11.29 14.55
N ILE A 138 0.47 11.92 15.05
CA ILE A 138 0.93 13.25 14.66
C ILE A 138 2.44 13.19 14.43
N ILE A 139 2.89 13.65 13.26
CA ILE A 139 4.31 13.87 12.96
C ILE A 139 4.48 15.35 12.64
N GLY A 140 5.35 16.02 13.39
CA GLY A 140 5.43 17.48 13.38
C GLY A 140 4.10 18.09 13.85
N ASN A 141 3.39 18.74 12.93
CA ASN A 141 2.09 19.38 13.17
C ASN A 141 0.95 18.80 12.31
N ILE A 142 1.12 17.59 11.74
CA ILE A 142 0.16 16.99 10.81
C ILE A 142 -0.35 15.65 11.35
N TYR A 143 -1.67 15.47 11.35
CA TYR A 143 -2.30 14.17 11.59
C TYR A 143 -1.96 13.19 10.46
N VAL A 144 -1.40 12.04 10.82
CA VAL A 144 -0.90 11.03 9.88
C VAL A 144 -2.04 10.26 9.22
N TYR A 145 -3.05 9.88 10.01
CA TYR A 145 -4.11 8.96 9.58
C TYR A 145 -5.46 9.68 9.41
N LEU A 146 -6.21 9.24 8.40
CA LEU A 146 -7.61 9.63 8.20
C LEU A 146 -8.55 8.72 8.98
N ASP A 147 -8.23 7.43 9.04
CA ASP A 147 -8.95 6.38 9.76
C ASP A 147 -7.97 5.22 10.05
N GLN A 148 -8.50 4.05 10.40
CA GLN A 148 -7.70 2.88 10.74
C GLN A 148 -6.79 2.36 9.59
N ASN A 149 -7.01 2.73 8.33
CA ASN A 149 -6.28 2.13 7.20
C ASN A 149 -5.93 3.10 6.07
N HIS A 150 -6.22 4.39 6.22
CA HIS A 150 -5.89 5.43 5.25
C HIS A 150 -5.04 6.53 5.88
N LEU A 151 -4.11 7.07 5.09
CA LEU A 151 -3.38 8.28 5.44
C LEU A 151 -4.24 9.52 5.20
N LYS A 152 -4.04 10.54 6.02
CA LYS A 152 -4.66 11.84 5.79
C LYS A 152 -4.05 12.49 4.56
N ALA A 153 -4.88 13.13 3.73
CA ALA A 153 -4.42 13.75 2.47
C ALA A 153 -3.27 14.75 2.67
N GLN A 154 -3.31 15.53 3.76
CA GLN A 154 -2.24 16.48 4.11
C GLN A 154 -0.91 15.77 4.40
N TYR A 155 -0.97 14.62 5.07
CA TYR A 155 0.22 13.81 5.36
C TYR A 155 0.79 13.14 4.11
N ALA A 156 -0.07 12.57 3.27
CA ALA A 156 0.33 12.03 1.96
C ALA A 156 1.00 13.12 1.10
N LYS A 157 0.46 14.34 1.11
CA LYS A 157 1.05 15.49 0.40
C LYS A 157 2.42 15.88 0.96
N SER A 158 2.62 15.87 2.28
CA SER A 158 3.92 16.17 2.87
C SER A 158 5.00 15.13 2.56
N MET A 159 4.63 13.89 2.24
CA MET A 159 5.57 12.87 1.75
C MET A 159 5.92 13.03 0.26
N GLY A 160 5.23 13.88 -0.49
CA GLY A 160 5.43 14.10 -1.93
C GLY A 160 6.90 14.37 -2.32
N PRO A 161 7.62 15.29 -1.64
CA PRO A 161 9.03 15.54 -1.92
C PRO A 161 9.94 14.32 -1.68
N LEU A 162 9.67 13.52 -0.65
CA LEU A 162 10.41 12.28 -0.39
C LEU A 162 10.19 11.28 -1.52
N PHE A 163 8.93 11.15 -1.94
CA PHE A 163 8.55 10.28 -3.05
C PHE A 163 9.21 10.72 -4.37
N ALA A 164 9.20 12.02 -4.67
CA ALA A 164 9.83 12.57 -5.86
C ALA A 164 11.37 12.40 -5.86
N CYS A 165 12.00 12.33 -4.69
CA CYS A 165 13.42 12.06 -4.56
C CYS A 165 13.75 10.57 -4.76
N GLU A 166 12.95 9.67 -4.20
CA GLU A 166 13.24 8.22 -4.21
C GLU A 166 12.74 7.51 -5.48
N ALA A 167 11.54 7.84 -5.97
CA ALA A 167 10.92 7.12 -7.08
C ALA A 167 11.77 7.12 -8.37
N PRO A 168 12.39 8.24 -8.80
CA PRO A 168 13.24 8.23 -10.00
C PRO A 168 14.51 7.40 -9.85
N LYS A 169 15.14 7.42 -8.66
CA LYS A 169 16.35 6.61 -8.37
C LYS A 169 16.07 5.12 -8.45
N LEU A 170 14.85 4.75 -8.09
CA LEU A 170 14.39 3.38 -8.04
C LEU A 170 13.91 2.90 -9.41
N ALA A 171 13.03 3.65 -10.07
CA ALA A 171 12.23 3.11 -11.15
C ALA A 171 12.74 3.41 -12.56
N LEU A 172 13.60 4.40 -12.76
CA LEU A 172 14.06 4.75 -14.10
C LEU A 172 15.46 4.16 -14.35
N PRO A 173 15.72 3.58 -15.54
CA PRO A 173 17.05 3.13 -15.91
C PRO A 173 18.02 4.32 -15.81
N LYS A 174 19.20 4.06 -15.23
CA LYS A 174 20.32 5.02 -15.21
C LYS A 174 20.96 5.10 -16.58
#